data_AF-A0A9D2JS95-F1
#
_entry.id   AF-A0A9D2JS95-F1
#
_cell.length_a   1.000
_cell.length_b   1.000
_cell.length_c   1.000
_cell.angle_alpha   90.00
_cell.angle_beta   90.00
_cell.angle_gamma   90.00
#
_symmetry.space_group_name_H-M   'P 1'
#
loop_
_entity.id
_entity.type
_entity.pdbx_description
1 polymer ?
#
loop_
_entity_poly.entity_id
_entity_poly.type
_entity_poly.pdbx_seq_one_letter_code
_entity_poly.pdbx_strand_id
1 'polypeptide(L)' 'MSKKEIYEQKAEALITPIVEKYAFELVDVEYVKEGGTFYLRAYIDKPEGITVDDCETVSREFSDRLDEEDFIEEAYIMEV' A
#
# COMPACT_ATOMS: atom_id res chain seq x y z
N MET A 1 -12.23 2.03 -16.12
CA MET A 1 -11.62 1.73 -14.82
C MET A 1 -12.59 2.20 -13.76
N SER A 2 -12.89 1.34 -12.80
CA SER A 2 -13.62 1.67 -11.58
C SER A 2 -12.77 2.59 -10.68
N LYS A 3 -13.40 3.28 -9.71
CA LYS A 3 -12.67 4.06 -8.70
C LYS A 3 -11.61 3.20 -7.98
N LYS A 4 -11.98 1.96 -7.66
CA LYS A 4 -11.10 0.95 -7.06
C LYS A 4 -9.81 0.78 -7.86
N GLU A 5 -9.92 0.45 -9.15
CA GLU A 5 -8.74 0.23 -10.01
C GLU A 5 -7.84 1.48 -10.12
N ILE A 6 -8.43 2.68 -10.07
CA ILE A 6 -7.65 3.93 -10.09
C ILE A 6 -6.89 4.12 -8.78
N TYR A 7 -7.51 3.81 -7.65
CA TYR A 7 -6.86 3.92 -6.34
C TYR A 7 -5.73 2.92 -6.21
N GLU A 8 -5.95 1.67 -6.64
CA GLU A 8 -4.93 0.62 -6.66
C GLU A 8 -3.73 1.04 -7.51
N GLN A 9 -3.94 1.44 -8.77
CA GLN A 9 -2.84 1.86 -9.66
C GLN A 9 -2.04 3.04 -9.12
N LYS A 10 -2.71 4.01 -8.49
CA LYS A 10 -2.04 5.14 -7.85
C LYS A 10 -1.23 4.69 -6.63
N ALA A 11 -1.82 3.86 -5.78
CA ALA A 11 -1.17 3.31 -4.61
C ALA A 11 0.06 2.44 -4.98
N GLU A 12 -0.06 1.60 -6.00
CA GLU A 12 1.05 0.82 -6.58
C GLU A 12 2.18 1.75 -7.04
N ALA A 13 1.86 2.81 -7.78
CA ALA A 13 2.86 3.77 -8.27
C ALA A 13 3.59 4.51 -7.13
N LEU A 14 2.93 4.71 -5.98
CA LEU A 14 3.52 5.35 -4.81
C LEU A 14 4.38 4.38 -3.98
N ILE A 15 3.93 3.15 -3.79
CA ILE A 15 4.64 2.17 -2.95
C ILE A 15 5.79 1.48 -3.67
N THR A 16 5.72 1.32 -5.00
CA THR A 16 6.78 0.70 -5.82
C THR A 16 8.17 1.29 -5.54
N PRO A 17 8.40 2.62 -5.63
CA PRO A 17 9.72 3.17 -5.34
C PRO A 17 10.16 3.00 -3.88
N ILE A 18 9.21 2.83 -2.95
CA ILE A 18 9.50 2.58 -1.53
C ILE A 18 10.03 1.16 -1.35
N VAL A 19 9.34 0.15 -1.90
CA VAL A 19 9.80 -1.25 -1.78
C VAL A 19 11.11 -1.48 -2.53
N GLU A 20 11.29 -0.87 -3.70
CA GLU A 20 12.53 -0.99 -4.49
C GLU A 20 13.74 -0.40 -3.75
N LYS A 21 13.56 0.70 -3.01
CA LYS A 21 14.60 1.31 -2.17
C LYS A 21 15.13 0.34 -1.10
N TYR A 22 14.28 -0.55 -0.60
CA TYR A 22 14.64 -1.57 0.40
C TYR A 22 14.94 -2.94 -0.21
N ALA A 23 14.96 -3.05 -1.54
CA ALA A 23 15.09 -4.32 -2.26
C ALA A 23 14.01 -5.35 -1.90
N PHE A 24 12.80 -4.87 -1.62
CA PHE A 24 11.59 -5.69 -1.48
C PHE A 24 10.84 -5.72 -2.82
N GLU A 25 9.98 -6.72 -2.97
CA GLU A 25 9.09 -6.88 -4.11
C GLU A 25 7.68 -6.47 -3.72
N LEU A 26 7.03 -5.64 -4.53
CA LEU A 26 5.59 -5.42 -4.44
C LEU A 26 4.90 -6.57 -5.15
N VAL A 27 4.08 -7.32 -4.42
CA VAL A 27 3.31 -8.44 -4.95
C VAL A 27 1.99 -7.94 -5.55
N ASP A 28 1.25 -7.14 -4.79
CA ASP A 28 -0.05 -6.58 -5.22
C ASP A 28 -0.49 -5.42 -4.31
N VAL A 29 -1.44 -4.60 -4.80
CA VAL A 29 -2.17 -3.62 -3.97
C VAL A 29 -3.67 -3.78 -4.20
N GLU A 30 -4.41 -3.96 -3.11
CA GLU A 30 -5.86 -4.14 -3.16
C GLU A 30 -6.60 -3.04 -2.40
N TYR A 31 -7.62 -2.46 -3.04
CA TYR A 31 -8.62 -1.61 -2.39
C TYR A 31 -9.97 -2.35 -2.26
N VAL A 32 -10.30 -2.80 -1.06
CA VAL A 32 -11.42 -3.71 -0.79
C VAL A 32 -12.31 -3.21 0.35
N LYS A 33 -13.60 -3.54 0.31
CA LYS A 33 -14.54 -3.26 1.39
C LYS A 33 -14.90 -4.53 2.15
N GLU A 34 -14.55 -4.59 3.43
CA GLU A 34 -14.82 -5.71 4.31
C GLU A 34 -15.53 -5.26 5.58
N GLY A 35 -16.65 -5.92 5.94
CA GLY A 35 -17.39 -5.61 7.16
C GLY A 35 -17.92 -4.17 7.25
N GLY A 36 -17.99 -3.44 6.12
CA GLY A 36 -18.39 -2.03 6.07
C GLY A 36 -17.22 -1.04 6.03
N THR A 37 -15.99 -1.49 6.23
CA THR A 37 -14.77 -0.70 6.26
C THR A 37 -13.98 -0.88 4.98
N PHE A 38 -13.38 0.20 4.46
CA PHE A 38 -12.45 0.09 3.32
C PHE A 38 -11.04 -0.20 3.81
N TYR A 39 -10.31 -1.01 3.04
CA TYR A 39 -8.93 -1.36 3.27
C TYR A 39 -8.12 -1.06 2.02
N LEU A 40 -6.96 -0.44 2.19
CA LEU A 40 -5.91 -0.36 1.19
C LEU A 40 -4.76 -1.25 1.66
N ARG A 41 -4.61 -2.42 1.04
CA ARG A 41 -3.61 -3.42 1.42
C ARG A 41 -2.52 -3.45 0.38
N ALA A 42 -1.28 -3.29 0.80
CA ALA A 42 -0.13 -3.61 -0.02
C ALA A 42 0.47 -4.94 0.43
N TYR A 43 0.79 -5.82 -0.50
CA TYR A 43 1.47 -7.08 -0.21
C TYR A 43 2.92 -6.95 -0.66
N ILE A 44 3.84 -7.11 0.29
CA ILE A 44 5.28 -7.06 0.02
C ILE A 44 5.94 -8.41 0.32
N ASP A 45 6.99 -8.73 -0.42
CA ASP A 45 7.81 -9.91 -0.17
C ASP A 45 9.30 -9.60 -0.30
N LYS A 46 10.15 -10.46 0.28
CA LYS A 46 11.58 -10.48 0.02
C LYS A 46 12.07 -11.93 0.09
N PRO A 47 13.14 -12.30 -0.66
CA PRO A 47 13.65 -13.68 -0.69
C PRO A 47 13.98 -14.29 0.68
N GLU A 48 14.33 -13.46 1.65
CA GLU A 48 14.70 -13.85 3.01
C GLU A 48 13.50 -13.91 3.98
N GLY A 49 12.30 -13.55 3.50
CA GLY A 49 11.07 -13.40 4.27
C GLY A 49 10.95 -12.02 4.93
N ILE A 50 9.76 -11.42 4.87
CA ILE A 50 9.46 -10.10 5.46
C ILE A 50 9.34 -10.20 6.99
N THR A 51 9.94 -9.23 7.69
CA THR A 51 9.82 -9.07 9.14
C THR A 51 8.85 -7.94 9.49
N VAL A 52 8.40 -7.88 10.75
CA VAL A 52 7.50 -6.82 11.22
C VAL A 52 8.15 -5.44 11.11
N ASP A 53 9.46 -5.32 11.35
CA ASP A 53 10.20 -4.06 11.22
C ASP A 53 10.27 -3.58 9.75
N ASP A 54 10.32 -4.50 8.79
CA ASP A 54 10.26 -4.17 7.36
C ASP A 54 8.88 -3.60 7.00
N CYS A 55 7.80 -4.27 7.44
CA CYS A 55 6.43 -3.78 7.28
C CYS A 55 6.25 -2.41 7.92
N GLU A 56 6.77 -2.18 9.13
CA GLU A 56 6.68 -0.87 9.79
C GLU A 56 7.38 0.22 8.98
N THR A 57 8.57 -0.08 8.44
CA THR A 57 9.35 0.87 7.63
C THR A 57 8.60 1.27 6.37
N VAL A 58 8.08 0.29 5.62
CA VAL A 58 7.31 0.55 4.40
C VAL A 58 5.99 1.24 4.74
N SER A 59 5.29 0.81 5.79
CA SER A 59 4.02 1.38 6.24
C SER A 59 4.16 2.87 6.56
N ARG A 60 5.21 3.28 7.28
CA ARG A 60 5.45 4.70 7.60
C ARG A 60 5.68 5.54 6.34
N GLU A 61 6.59 5.14 5.47
CA GLU A 61 6.87 5.90 4.24
C GLU A 61 5.67 5.92 3.30
N PHE A 62 4.92 4.82 3.21
CA PHE A 62 3.75 4.74 2.35
C PHE A 62 2.61 5.61 2.88
N SER A 63 2.36 5.61 4.19
CA SER A 63 1.40 6.52 4.83
C SER A 63 1.71 7.98 4.51
N ASP A 64 2.96 8.40 4.66
CA ASP A 64 3.37 9.78 4.37
C ASP A 64 3.09 10.16 2.90
N ARG A 65 3.28 9.23 1.96
CA ARG A 65 2.98 9.44 0.53
C ARG A 65 1.50 9.48 0.21
N LEU A 66 0.71 8.64 0.86
CA LEU A 66 -0.74 8.64 0.71
C LEU A 66 -1.35 9.96 1.22
N ASP A 67 -0.84 10.48 2.34
CA ASP A 67 -1.26 11.76 2.91
C ASP A 67 -0.85 12.95 2.02
N GLU A 68 0.30 12.89 1.34
CA GLU A 68 0.75 13.94 0.42
C GLU A 68 -0.14 14.03 -0.84
N GLU A 69 -0.51 12.88 -1.41
CA GLU A 69 -1.30 12.82 -2.66
C GLU A 69 -2.82 12.90 -2.43
N ASP A 70 -3.29 12.51 -1.24
CA ASP A 70 -4.67 12.60 -0.73
C ASP A 70 -5.76 12.32 -1.78
N PHE A 71 -5.62 11.19 -2.50
CA PHE A 71 -6.49 10.86 -3.63
C PHE A 71 -7.66 9.92 -3.28
N ILE A 72 -7.72 9.40 -2.05
CA ILE A 72 -8.78 8.49 -1.58
C ILE A 72 -9.77 9.30 -0.74
N GLU A 73 -10.96 9.54 -1.28
CA GLU A 73 -11.98 10.38 -0.63
C GLU A 73 -12.65 9.69 0.57
N GLU A 74 -12.66 8.35 0.59
CA GLU A 74 -13.36 7.55 1.59
C GLU A 74 -12.45 7.18 2.76
N ALA A 75 -12.99 7.10 3.98
CA ALA A 75 -12.23 6.60 5.12
C ALA A 75 -11.85 5.13 4.92
N TYR A 76 -10.57 4.81 5.13
CA TYR A 76 -10.00 3.48 4.95
C TYR A 76 -8.98 3.14 6.05
N ILE A 77 -8.63 1.87 6.14
CA ILE A 77 -7.52 1.34 6.94
C ILE A 77 -6.41 0.93 5.98
N MET A 78 -5.18 1.35 6.24
CA MET A 78 -4.00 0.96 5.47
C MET A 78 -3.31 -0.24 6.12
N GLU A 79 -2.91 -1.24 5.32
CA GLU A 79 -2.16 -2.41 5.75
C GLU A 79 -1.00 -2.68 4.78
N VAL A 80 0.10 -3.23 5.31
CA VAL A 80 1.31 -3.66 4.56
C VAL A 80 1.76 -5.02 5.09
#